data_AF-A0A920EQ95-F1
#
_entry.id   AF-A0A920EQ95-F1
#
_cell.length_a   1.000
_cell.length_b   1.000
_cell.length_c   1.000
_cell.angle_alpha   90.00
_cell.angle_beta   90.00
_cell.angle_gamma   90.00
#
_symmetry.space_group_name_H-M   'P 1'
#
loop_
_entity.id
_entity.type
_entity.pdbx_description
1 polymer ?
#
loop_
_entity_poly.entity_id
_entity_poly.type
_entity_poly.pdbx_seq_one_letter_code
_entity_poly.pdbx_strand_id
1 'polypeptide(L)'
;MTAVKNLKLSKDKKDKSKQPALVIDTSNQANDINLLLIDVCKANPESKISVIHTVPVGSSYESLKKECKVTLSAKQYWAFTKLDLCDLSVGEMAAMIELENKCMFFSGMDKVDDGAYYSKVDQIEAYLLKKLKEETE
;
A
#
# COMPACT_ATOMS: atom_id res chain seq x y z
N MET A 1 25.41 0.00 -0.17
CA MET A 1 25.94 1.19 0.56
C MET A 1 25.70 2.55 -0.14
N THR A 2 25.03 2.60 -1.29
CA THR A 2 24.94 3.84 -2.13
C THR A 2 23.62 4.60 -2.00
N ALA A 3 22.51 3.97 -1.58
CA ALA A 3 21.18 4.59 -1.58
C ALA A 3 20.98 5.68 -0.49
N VAL A 4 21.69 5.57 0.63
CA VAL A 4 21.46 6.44 1.81
C VAL A 4 22.26 7.75 1.76
N LYS A 5 23.27 7.86 0.88
CA LYS A 5 24.22 8.98 0.88
C LYS A 5 23.66 10.31 0.34
N ASN A 6 22.49 10.29 -0.29
CA ASN A 6 21.93 11.48 -0.97
C ASN A 6 20.65 12.02 -0.32
N LEU A 7 20.41 11.76 0.97
CA LEU A 7 19.29 12.37 1.69
C LEU A 7 19.57 13.85 2.04
N LYS A 8 19.65 14.71 1.02
CA LYS A 8 19.63 16.16 1.21
C LYS A 8 18.18 16.59 1.45
N LEU A 9 17.80 16.67 2.72
CA LEU A 9 16.58 17.34 3.16
C LEU A 9 16.63 18.80 2.70
N SER A 10 15.79 19.15 1.74
CA SER A 10 15.61 20.53 1.26
C SER A 10 15.16 21.41 2.43
N LYS A 11 15.98 22.43 2.76
CA LYS A 11 15.62 23.49 3.71
C LYS A 11 14.66 24.49 3.05
N ASP A 12 13.50 24.03 2.62
CA ASP A 12 12.43 24.96 2.26
C ASP A 12 11.65 25.35 3.51
N LYS A 13 11.74 26.63 3.85
CA LYS A 13 10.95 27.26 4.91
C LYS A 13 9.49 27.35 4.44
N LYS A 14 8.70 26.29 4.57
CA LYS A 14 7.23 26.37 4.52
C LYS A 14 6.59 25.39 5.49
N ASP A 15 5.82 25.97 6.41
CA ASP A 15 4.87 25.35 7.34
C ASP A 15 5.45 24.39 8.42
N LYS A 16 5.59 24.91 9.64
CA LYS A 16 6.07 24.15 10.83
C LYS A 16 5.05 23.13 11.37
N SER A 17 3.92 22.92 10.69
CA SER A 17 2.83 22.03 11.16
C SER A 17 2.86 20.61 10.58
N LYS A 18 3.60 20.35 9.50
CA LYS A 18 3.71 19.02 8.88
C LYS A 18 5.10 18.45 9.08
N GLN A 19 5.21 17.38 9.87
CA GLN A 19 6.45 16.61 9.89
C GLN A 19 6.73 16.09 8.47
N PRO A 20 7.96 16.20 7.95
CA PRO A 20 8.30 15.69 6.63
C PRO A 20 8.11 14.17 6.61
N ALA A 21 7.29 13.67 5.69
CA ALA A 21 7.14 12.25 5.42
C ALA A 21 8.05 11.85 4.25
N LEU A 22 8.65 10.67 4.32
CA LEU A 22 9.47 10.09 3.26
C LEU A 22 8.75 8.86 2.69
N VAL A 23 8.50 8.86 1.39
CA VAL A 23 8.00 7.70 0.65
C VAL A 23 9.18 7.07 -0.08
N ILE A 24 9.39 5.77 0.12
CA ILE A 24 10.45 5.00 -0.52
C ILE A 24 9.79 3.95 -1.39
N ASP A 25 9.97 4.07 -2.70
CA ASP A 25 9.54 3.06 -3.67
C ASP A 25 10.56 1.92 -3.72
N THR A 26 10.11 0.69 -3.43
CA THR A 26 10.94 -0.51 -3.44
C THR A 26 10.71 -1.39 -4.68
N SER A 27 9.85 -0.99 -5.61
CA SER A 27 9.49 -1.77 -6.81
C SER A 27 10.67 -2.11 -7.73
N ASN A 28 11.69 -1.25 -7.75
CA ASN A 28 12.81 -1.34 -8.70
C ASN A 28 14.07 -2.03 -8.16
N GLN A 29 14.05 -2.60 -6.95
CA GLN A 29 15.21 -3.32 -6.40
C GLN A 29 14.78 -4.66 -5.80
N ALA A 30 15.53 -5.72 -6.07
CA ALA A 30 15.48 -6.98 -5.34
C ALA A 30 16.05 -6.84 -3.92
N ASN A 31 15.84 -5.69 -3.28
CA ASN A 31 16.30 -5.43 -1.93
C ASN A 31 15.32 -6.07 -0.98
N ASP A 32 15.87 -6.88 -0.07
CA ASP A 32 15.14 -7.35 1.09
C ASP A 32 14.64 -6.14 1.89
N ILE A 33 13.32 -5.96 1.91
CA ILE A 33 12.65 -4.89 2.63
C ILE A 33 13.03 -4.89 4.11
N ASN A 34 13.36 -6.05 4.69
CA ASN A 34 13.83 -6.13 6.07
C ASN A 34 15.18 -5.45 6.26
N LEU A 35 16.11 -5.57 5.30
CA LEU A 35 17.40 -4.86 5.36
C LEU A 35 17.22 -3.35 5.27
N LEU A 36 16.33 -2.88 4.38
CA LEU A 36 16.01 -1.46 4.26
C LEU A 36 15.43 -0.93 5.58
N LEU A 37 14.49 -1.66 6.18
CA LEU A 37 13.90 -1.28 7.46
C LEU A 37 14.95 -1.23 8.57
N ILE A 38 15.88 -2.19 8.63
CA ILE A 38 17.00 -2.18 9.60
C ILE A 38 17.84 -0.92 9.43
N ASP A 39 18.21 -0.56 8.20
CA ASP A 39 19.05 0.60 7.93
C ASP A 39 18.34 1.91 8.29
N VAL A 40 17.03 2.02 8.00
CA VAL A 40 16.22 3.19 8.40
C VAL A 40 16.11 3.29 9.92
N CYS A 41 15.83 2.17 10.62
CA CYS A 41 15.78 2.14 12.08
C CYS A 41 17.14 2.50 12.71
N LYS A 42 18.26 2.06 12.14
CA LYS A 42 19.61 2.42 12.61
C LYS A 42 19.91 3.90 12.42
N ALA A 43 19.50 4.46 11.28
CA ALA A 43 19.73 5.86 10.96
C ALA A 43 18.84 6.80 11.80
N ASN A 44 17.60 6.38 12.10
CA ASN A 44 16.67 7.15 12.91
C ASN A 44 15.71 6.23 13.69
N PRO A 45 16.07 5.81 14.92
CA PRO A 45 15.30 4.86 15.74
C PRO A 45 13.88 5.31 16.09
N GLU A 46 13.64 6.63 16.16
CA GLU A 46 12.34 7.21 16.50
C GLU A 46 11.38 7.30 15.29
N SER A 47 11.81 6.84 14.11
CA SER A 47 10.99 6.88 12.91
C SER A 47 9.76 5.99 13.05
N LYS A 48 8.58 6.57 12.82
CA LYS A 48 7.36 5.78 12.61
C LYS A 48 7.36 5.27 11.18
N ILE A 49 7.59 3.97 11.02
CA ILE A 49 7.63 3.33 9.71
C ILE A 49 6.33 2.56 9.46
N SER A 50 5.84 2.64 8.24
CA SER A 50 4.73 1.82 7.75
C SER A 50 5.09 1.27 6.39
N VAL A 51 4.72 0.02 6.14
CA VAL A 51 4.92 -0.67 4.86
C VAL A 51 3.56 -0.77 4.18
N ILE A 52 3.51 -0.33 2.92
CA ILE A 52 2.31 -0.45 2.08
C ILE A 52 2.62 -1.47 0.99
N HIS A 53 1.94 -2.60 1.04
CA HIS A 53 1.99 -3.63 0.01
C HIS A 53 1.02 -3.28 -1.11
N THR A 54 1.55 -2.99 -2.29
CA THR A 54 0.73 -2.77 -3.49
C THR A 54 0.39 -4.11 -4.12
N VAL A 55 -0.88 -4.46 -4.13
CA VAL A 55 -1.37 -5.76 -4.62
C VAL A 55 -2.28 -5.50 -5.83
N PRO A 56 -1.91 -5.92 -7.05
CA PRO A 56 -2.84 -5.90 -8.16
C PRO A 56 -3.94 -6.94 -7.91
N VAL A 57 -5.19 -6.56 -8.13
CA VAL A 57 -6.31 -7.50 -8.11
C VAL A 57 -6.19 -8.55 -9.22
N GLY A 58 -6.80 -9.71 -9.00
CA GLY A 58 -6.62 -10.92 -9.82
C GLY A 58 -5.48 -11.82 -9.35
N SER A 59 -4.91 -11.55 -8.17
CA SER A 59 -3.87 -12.39 -7.57
C SER A 59 -4.50 -13.62 -6.90
N SER A 60 -3.86 -14.78 -7.00
CA SER A 60 -4.36 -15.98 -6.31
C SER A 60 -4.11 -15.89 -4.80
N TYR A 61 -4.99 -16.53 -4.02
CA TYR A 61 -4.84 -16.65 -2.56
C TYR A 61 -3.45 -17.16 -2.14
N GLU A 62 -2.95 -18.20 -2.82
CA GLU A 62 -1.64 -18.81 -2.53
C GLU A 62 -0.49 -17.87 -2.86
N SER A 63 -0.65 -17.04 -3.89
CA SER A 63 0.35 -16.04 -4.28
C SER A 63 0.47 -14.98 -3.19
N LEU A 64 -0.67 -14.46 -2.72
CA LEU A 64 -0.73 -13.48 -1.63
C LEU A 64 -0.14 -14.02 -0.32
N LYS A 65 -0.40 -15.29 0.03
CA LYS A 65 0.20 -15.91 1.21
C LYS A 65 1.72 -16.05 1.15
N LYS A 66 2.31 -16.15 -0.04
CA LYS A 66 3.76 -16.26 -0.20
C LYS A 66 4.46 -14.90 -0.10
N GLU A 67 3.77 -13.82 -0.44
CA GLU A 67 4.37 -12.51 -0.69
C GLU A 67 4.55 -11.65 0.57
N CYS A 68 3.98 -12.04 1.72
CA CYS A 68 4.06 -11.27 2.96
C CYS A 68 4.99 -11.91 4.00
N LYS A 69 6.27 -11.53 4.01
CA LYS A 69 7.21 -11.83 5.12
C LYS A 69 8.08 -10.62 5.47
N VAL A 70 7.45 -9.52 5.86
CA VAL A 70 8.16 -8.49 6.64
C VAL A 70 8.21 -8.97 8.09
N THR A 71 9.42 -9.21 8.60
CA THR A 71 9.65 -9.82 9.92
C THR A 71 9.78 -8.80 11.04
N LEU A 72 9.87 -7.51 10.69
CA LEU A 72 10.02 -6.41 11.64
C LEU A 72 8.65 -5.84 12.04
N SER A 73 8.58 -5.29 13.26
CA SER A 73 7.36 -4.73 13.89
C SER A 73 6.82 -3.44 13.24
N ALA A 74 7.16 -3.20 11.96
CA ALA A 74 6.57 -2.10 11.21
C ALA A 74 5.08 -2.37 10.97
N LYS A 75 4.26 -1.31 11.01
CA LYS A 75 2.84 -1.44 10.65
C LYS A 75 2.73 -1.77 9.16
N GLN A 76 1.90 -2.75 8.84
CA GLN A 76 1.72 -3.22 7.47
C GLN A 76 0.29 -2.92 7.00
N TYR A 77 0.19 -2.46 5.76
CA TYR A 77 -1.05 -2.07 5.13
C TYR A 77 -1.08 -2.58 3.70
N TRP A 78 -2.28 -2.80 3.18
CA TRP A 78 -2.48 -3.19 1.79
C TRP A 78 -3.11 -2.06 0.99
N ALA A 79 -2.68 -1.97 -0.27
CA ALA A 79 -3.26 -1.16 -1.30
C ALA A 79 -3.67 -2.07 -2.46
N PHE A 80 -4.96 -2.34 -2.64
CA PHE A 80 -5.42 -3.06 -3.83
C PHE A 80 -5.46 -2.11 -5.02
N THR A 81 -4.86 -2.54 -6.12
CA THR A 81 -4.68 -1.72 -7.33
C THR A 81 -5.29 -2.44 -8.53
N LYS A 82 -5.53 -1.68 -9.61
CA LYS A 82 -6.11 -2.19 -10.87
C LYS A 82 -7.56 -2.66 -10.77
N LEU A 83 -8.34 -2.07 -9.85
CA LEU A 83 -9.78 -2.36 -9.68
C LEU A 83 -10.62 -1.96 -10.91
N ASP A 84 -10.03 -1.25 -11.87
CA ASP A 84 -10.61 -0.95 -13.18
C ASP A 84 -10.58 -2.16 -14.13
N LEU A 85 -9.69 -3.13 -13.88
CA LEU A 85 -9.50 -4.31 -14.72
C LEU A 85 -10.36 -5.50 -14.27
N CYS A 86 -10.45 -5.72 -12.97
CA CYS A 86 -11.29 -6.78 -12.39
C CYS A 86 -11.67 -6.46 -10.93
N ASP A 87 -12.70 -7.17 -10.45
CA ASP A 87 -13.16 -7.04 -9.07
C ASP A 87 -12.27 -7.79 -8.08
N LEU A 88 -12.31 -7.35 -6.82
CA LEU A 88 -11.66 -8.05 -5.71
C LEU A 88 -12.37 -9.39 -5.44
N SER A 89 -11.61 -10.48 -5.51
CA SER A 89 -12.15 -11.83 -5.32
C SER A 89 -12.28 -12.21 -3.84
N VAL A 90 -13.14 -13.19 -3.56
CA VAL A 90 -13.28 -13.78 -2.22
C VAL A 90 -11.97 -14.37 -1.70
N GLY A 91 -11.17 -14.97 -2.59
CA GLY A 91 -9.85 -15.49 -2.23
C GLY A 91 -8.89 -14.39 -1.76
N GLU A 92 -8.87 -13.24 -2.43
CA GLU A 92 -8.03 -12.11 -2.03
C GLU A 92 -8.49 -11.50 -0.70
N MET A 93 -9.80 -11.38 -0.48
CA MET A 93 -10.37 -10.95 0.80
C MET A 93 -10.02 -11.93 1.93
N ALA A 94 -10.12 -13.23 1.69
CA ALA A 94 -9.76 -14.26 2.67
C ALA A 94 -8.27 -14.18 3.04
N ALA A 95 -7.38 -14.06 2.04
CA ALA A 95 -5.94 -13.91 2.27
C ALA A 95 -5.63 -12.66 3.11
N MET A 96 -6.28 -11.53 2.81
CA MET A 96 -6.11 -10.27 3.54
C MET A 96 -6.49 -10.43 5.03
N ILE A 97 -7.64 -11.05 5.31
CA ILE A 97 -8.13 -11.29 6.67
C ILE A 97 -7.17 -12.22 7.43
N GLU A 98 -6.76 -13.32 6.82
CA GLU A 98 -5.86 -14.30 7.44
C GLU A 98 -4.46 -13.76 7.71
N LEU A 99 -3.97 -12.84 6.88
CA LEU A 99 -2.67 -12.19 7.08
C LEU A 99 -2.75 -11.01 8.07
N GLU A 100 -3.92 -10.75 8.65
CA GLU A 100 -4.20 -9.65 9.59
C GLU A 100 -3.77 -8.25 9.07
N ASN A 101 -3.67 -8.12 7.75
CA ASN A 101 -3.22 -6.90 7.11
C ASN A 101 -4.40 -6.00 6.81
N LYS A 102 -4.38 -4.78 7.35
CA LYS A 102 -5.45 -3.82 7.08
C LYS A 102 -5.33 -3.28 5.66
N CYS A 103 -6.38 -3.45 4.85
CA CYS A 103 -6.55 -2.69 3.62
C CYS A 103 -6.76 -1.21 3.97
N MET A 104 -5.89 -0.35 3.44
CA MET A 104 -5.94 1.10 3.66
C MET A 104 -6.21 1.87 2.38
N PHE A 105 -5.91 1.29 1.22
CA PHE A 105 -6.00 2.00 -0.05
C PHE A 105 -6.59 1.14 -1.18
N PHE A 106 -7.26 1.80 -2.09
CA PHE A 106 -7.72 1.28 -3.37
C PHE A 106 -7.19 2.15 -4.51
N SER A 107 -7.10 1.56 -5.69
CA SER A 107 -6.84 2.28 -6.95
C SER A 107 -7.55 1.57 -8.10
N GLY A 108 -8.25 2.34 -8.93
CA GLY A 108 -8.91 1.86 -10.15
C GLY A 108 -10.43 1.70 -10.10
N MET A 109 -11.16 1.93 -9.00
CA MET A 109 -12.64 1.77 -9.05
C MET A 109 -13.33 2.85 -9.89
N ASP A 110 -12.78 4.06 -9.89
CA ASP A 110 -13.26 5.18 -10.69
C ASP A 110 -12.17 5.55 -11.71
N LYS A 111 -12.54 5.91 -12.95
CA LYS A 111 -11.62 6.32 -14.03
C LYS A 111 -10.92 7.68 -13.75
N VAL A 112 -10.69 7.99 -12.48
CA VAL A 112 -10.07 9.24 -12.05
C VAL A 112 -8.57 8.97 -11.96
N ASP A 113 -7.78 9.77 -12.67
CA ASP A 113 -6.30 9.74 -12.71
C ASP A 113 -5.61 10.01 -11.34
N ASP A 114 -6.33 9.98 -10.22
CA ASP A 114 -5.87 10.44 -8.90
C ASP A 114 -5.07 9.37 -8.12
N GLY A 115 -4.70 8.25 -8.74
CA GLY A 115 -3.84 7.25 -8.11
C GLY A 115 -4.52 6.44 -7.01
N ALA A 116 -3.87 6.31 -5.85
CA ALA A 116 -4.39 5.53 -4.73
C ALA A 116 -5.19 6.41 -3.75
N TYR A 117 -6.38 5.96 -3.36
CA TYR A 117 -7.27 6.63 -2.41
C TYR A 117 -7.59 5.70 -1.24
N TYR A 118 -8.04 6.27 -0.11
CA TYR A 118 -8.33 5.47 1.09
C TYR A 118 -9.45 4.46 0.85
N SER A 119 -9.28 3.21 1.26
CA SER A 119 -10.33 2.18 1.19
C SER A 119 -11.41 2.42 2.26
N LYS A 120 -12.43 3.21 1.92
CA LYS A 120 -13.55 3.51 2.82
C LYS A 120 -14.79 2.68 2.49
N VAL A 121 -15.60 2.39 3.51
CA VAL A 121 -16.81 1.55 3.38
C VAL A 121 -17.84 2.17 2.44
N ASP A 122 -18.06 3.48 2.55
CA ASP A 122 -18.97 4.26 1.68
C ASP A 122 -18.61 4.16 0.20
N GLN A 123 -17.31 4.12 -0.12
CA GLN A 123 -16.84 3.94 -1.49
C GLN A 123 -17.08 2.53 -2.02
N ILE A 124 -16.88 1.51 -1.18
CA ILE A 124 -17.19 0.12 -1.55
C ILE A 124 -18.69 -0.04 -1.79
N GLU A 125 -19.50 0.53 -0.90
CA GLU A 125 -20.96 0.52 -1.02
C GLU A 125 -21.42 1.19 -2.32
N ALA A 126 -20.92 2.40 -2.60
CA ALA A 126 -21.23 3.12 -3.83
C ALA A 126 -20.81 2.33 -5.09
N TYR A 127 -19.64 1.68 -5.05
CA TYR A 127 -19.15 0.83 -6.13
C TYR A 127 -20.07 -0.37 -6.40
N LEU A 128 -20.43 -1.13 -5.35
CA LEU A 128 -21.33 -2.27 -5.47
C LEU A 128 -22.71 -1.87 -5.96
N LEU A 129 -23.26 -0.75 -5.45
CA LEU A 129 -24.54 -0.21 -5.91
C LEU A 129 -24.52 0.19 -7.38
N LYS A 130 -23.41 0.73 -7.86
CA LYS A 130 -23.21 1.04 -9.28
C LYS A 130 -23.16 -0.23 -10.12
N LYS A 131 -22.41 -1.25 -9.70
CA LYS A 131 -22.29 -2.53 -10.42
C LYS A 131 -23.63 -3.27 -10.54
N LEU A 132 -24.42 -3.30 -9.47
CA LEU A 132 -25.77 -3.88 -9.51
C LEU A 132 -26.67 -3.21 -10.55
N LYS A 133 -26.55 -1.89 -10.73
CA LYS A 133 -27.32 -1.16 -11.74
C LYS A 133 -26.85 -1.49 -13.15
N GLU A 134 -25.54 -1.57 -13.36
CA GLU A 134 -24.92 -1.94 -14.65
C GLU A 134 -25.28 -3.38 -15.10
N GLU A 135 -25.51 -4.32 -14.17
CA GLU A 135 -25.93 -5.70 -14.49
C GLU A 135 -27.43 -5.85 -14.82
N THR A 136 -28.25 -4.84 -14.49
CA THR A 136 -29.71 -4.89 -14.71
C THR A 136 -30.14 -4.24 -16.04
N GLU A 137 -29.20 -3.62 -16.76
CA GLU A 137 -29.36 -3.03 -18.10
C GLU A 137 -28.82 -3.96 -19.20
#